data_AF-A0A511J6L9-F1
#
_entry.id   AF-A0A511J6L9-F1
#
_cell.length_a   1.000
_cell.length_b   1.000
_cell.length_c   1.000
_cell.angle_alpha   90.00
_cell.angle_beta   90.00
_cell.angle_gamma   90.00
#
_symmetry.space_group_name_H-M   'P 1'
#
loop_
_entity.id
_entity.type
_entity.pdbx_description
1 polymer ?
#
loop_
_entity_poly.entity_id
_entity_poly.type
_entity_poly.pdbx_seq_one_letter_code
_entity_poly.pdbx_strand_id
1 'polypeptide(L)'
;MRADSHDEVVRGARLAVDVGTVRVGLASSDPDGLVATPVETLARDTSRTRPGQMPSDIARIVHEARERCAECVYVGLPRHLSGTEGASAHGVRAYAGVLAHAVAPIQVRLVDERMSTVSAHRALTESGRSGRRHRQVVDQAAAVVILQYALDAERSSGRRPGERVDGDPSARSGSARQGAVGESDDKDERTGE
;
A
#
# COMPACT_ATOMS: atom_id res chain seq x y z
N MET A 1 -9.37 22.00 -2.13
CA MET A 1 -8.64 20.74 -2.42
C MET A 1 -9.68 19.74 -2.91
N ARG A 2 -9.79 19.53 -4.23
CA ARG A 2 -10.75 18.55 -4.77
C ARG A 2 -10.18 17.16 -4.46
N ALA A 3 -10.96 16.29 -3.81
CA ALA A 3 -10.58 14.90 -3.66
C ALA A 3 -10.42 14.31 -5.06
N ASP A 4 -9.31 13.61 -5.29
CA ASP A 4 -9.09 12.87 -6.53
C ASP A 4 -10.17 11.78 -6.60
N SER A 5 -10.91 11.66 -7.72
CA SER A 5 -12.05 10.71 -7.82
C SER A 5 -11.62 9.25 -7.62
N HIS A 6 -10.32 8.99 -7.74
CA HIS A 6 -9.70 7.71 -7.46
C HIS A 6 -9.62 7.36 -5.96
N ASP A 7 -9.75 8.31 -5.04
CA ASP A 7 -9.69 8.02 -3.60
C ASP A 7 -11.04 7.56 -3.02
N GLU A 8 -12.11 7.57 -3.82
CA GLU A 8 -13.44 7.17 -3.39
C GLU A 8 -13.53 5.65 -3.13
N VAL A 9 -14.25 5.32 -2.07
CA VAL A 9 -14.54 3.95 -1.64
C VAL A 9 -15.75 3.46 -2.44
N VAL A 10 -15.49 2.71 -3.51
CA VAL A 10 -16.52 2.04 -4.31
C VAL A 10 -16.71 0.59 -3.86
N ARG A 11 -17.82 -0.05 -4.26
CA ARG A 11 -18.07 -1.46 -3.97
C ARG A 11 -17.12 -2.36 -4.76
N GLY A 12 -16.59 -3.40 -4.13
CA GLY A 12 -15.71 -4.39 -4.74
C GLY A 12 -14.74 -5.02 -3.74
N ALA A 13 -14.10 -6.13 -4.09
CA ALA A 13 -13.16 -6.75 -3.16
C ALA A 13 -11.93 -5.86 -2.94
N ARG A 14 -11.34 -5.92 -1.75
CA ARG A 14 -9.99 -5.40 -1.49
C ARG A 14 -9.07 -6.58 -1.26
N LEU A 15 -7.83 -6.46 -1.72
CA LEU A 15 -6.77 -7.37 -1.35
C LEU A 15 -5.79 -6.70 -0.39
N ALA A 16 -5.12 -7.48 0.43
CA ALA A 16 -3.91 -7.03 1.12
C ALA A 16 -2.76 -7.98 0.95
N VAL A 17 -1.56 -7.41 0.89
CA VAL A 17 -0.30 -8.11 0.67
C VAL A 17 0.68 -7.73 1.77
N ASP A 18 1.16 -8.74 2.50
CA ASP A 18 2.26 -8.62 3.45
C ASP A 18 3.54 -9.18 2.82
N VAL A 19 4.53 -8.33 2.59
CA VAL A 19 5.72 -8.69 1.79
C VAL A 19 6.91 -9.00 2.71
N GLY A 20 7.13 -10.28 2.93
CA GLY A 20 8.34 -10.78 3.60
C GLY A 20 9.50 -11.07 2.62
N THR A 21 10.66 -11.39 3.18
CA THR A 21 11.85 -11.76 2.40
C THR A 21 11.74 -13.13 1.74
N VAL A 22 10.97 -14.04 2.33
CA VAL A 22 10.81 -15.45 1.88
C VAL A 22 9.39 -15.76 1.44
N ARG A 23 8.39 -15.04 1.98
CA ARG A 23 6.98 -15.30 1.73
C ARG A 23 6.20 -14.01 1.56
N VAL A 24 5.04 -14.15 0.94
CA VAL A 24 4.09 -13.07 0.78
C VAL A 24 2.73 -13.54 1.31
N GLY A 25 2.21 -12.89 2.35
CA GLY A 25 0.86 -13.14 2.84
C GLY A 25 -0.16 -12.45 1.94
N LEU A 26 -1.26 -13.13 1.61
CA LEU A 26 -2.36 -12.58 0.82
C LEU A 26 -3.68 -12.73 1.57
N ALA A 27 -4.44 -11.64 1.65
CA ALA A 27 -5.79 -11.60 2.20
C ALA A 27 -6.76 -10.91 1.24
N SER A 28 -8.05 -11.19 1.39
CA SER A 28 -9.13 -10.56 0.62
C SER A 28 -10.32 -10.20 1.49
N SER A 29 -11.08 -9.20 1.07
CA SER A 29 -12.36 -8.84 1.68
C SER A 29 -13.55 -9.37 0.88
N ASP A 30 -14.72 -9.36 1.51
CA ASP A 30 -15.97 -9.34 0.76
C ASP A 30 -16.13 -8.03 -0.06
N PRO A 31 -17.03 -8.00 -1.07
CA PRO A 31 -17.23 -6.81 -1.91
C PRO A 31 -17.75 -5.57 -1.18
N ASP A 32 -18.36 -5.74 0.00
CA ASP A 32 -18.90 -4.65 0.81
C ASP A 32 -17.84 -4.12 1.79
N GLY A 33 -16.62 -4.69 1.77
CA GLY A 33 -15.50 -4.26 2.58
C GLY A 33 -15.74 -4.44 4.08
N LEU A 34 -16.48 -5.48 4.49
CA LEU A 34 -16.82 -5.71 5.90
C LEU A 34 -15.73 -6.47 6.64
N VAL A 35 -15.27 -7.60 6.08
CA VAL A 35 -14.41 -8.56 6.77
C VAL A 35 -13.23 -8.95 5.89
N ALA A 36 -12.02 -8.87 6.46
CA ALA A 36 -10.82 -9.44 5.87
C ALA A 36 -10.70 -10.95 6.16
N THR A 37 -10.31 -11.73 5.15
CA THR A 37 -10.11 -13.18 5.26
C THR A 37 -8.79 -13.61 4.60
N PRO A 38 -8.10 -14.63 5.14
CA PRO A 38 -6.87 -15.12 4.54
C PRO A 38 -7.14 -15.81 3.19
N VAL A 39 -6.26 -15.62 2.22
CA VAL A 39 -6.32 -16.28 0.91
C VAL A 39 -5.22 -17.33 0.80
N GLU A 40 -3.96 -16.91 0.82
CA GLU A 40 -2.83 -17.79 0.56
C GLU A 40 -1.54 -17.21 1.18
N THR A 41 -0.53 -18.07 1.40
CA THR A 41 0.86 -17.63 1.60
C THR A 41 1.69 -18.05 0.42
N LEU A 42 2.18 -17.09 -0.35
CA LEU A 42 2.98 -17.30 -1.55
C LEU A 42 4.46 -17.40 -1.20
N ALA A 43 5.23 -18.15 -2.00
CA ALA A 43 6.68 -18.08 -1.93
C ALA A 43 7.16 -16.79 -2.62
N ARG A 44 8.03 -16.01 -1.96
CA ARG A 44 8.55 -14.77 -2.53
C ARG A 44 9.47 -15.08 -3.71
N ASP A 45 9.11 -14.60 -4.89
CA ASP A 45 9.92 -14.74 -6.09
C ASP A 45 10.87 -13.53 -6.23
N THR A 46 12.14 -13.78 -5.93
CA THR A 46 13.24 -12.82 -6.04
C THR A 46 14.17 -13.12 -7.21
N SER A 47 13.77 -14.04 -8.10
CA SER A 47 14.57 -14.40 -9.26
C SER A 47 14.80 -13.18 -10.15
N ARG A 48 15.98 -13.13 -10.80
CA ARG A 48 16.24 -12.13 -11.85
C ARG A 48 15.28 -12.40 -12.99
N THR A 49 14.22 -11.61 -13.05
CA THR A 49 13.21 -11.67 -14.10
C THR A 49 13.83 -11.19 -15.40
N ARG A 50 13.65 -11.97 -16.47
CA ARG A 50 13.98 -11.53 -17.82
C ARG A 50 13.01 -10.42 -18.23
N PRO A 51 13.36 -9.55 -19.19
CA PRO A 51 12.41 -8.62 -19.76
C PRO A 51 11.13 -9.34 -20.19
N GLY A 52 9.97 -8.86 -19.72
CA GLY A 52 8.65 -9.45 -19.99
C GLY A 52 8.23 -10.62 -19.11
N GLN A 53 9.05 -11.07 -18.16
CA GLN A 53 8.67 -12.11 -17.20
C GLN A 53 8.17 -11.48 -15.89
N MET A 54 6.97 -11.87 -15.47
CA MET A 54 6.38 -11.46 -14.19
C MET A 54 6.77 -12.44 -13.08
N PRO A 55 7.16 -11.97 -11.88
CA PRO A 55 7.39 -12.84 -10.72
C PRO A 55 6.15 -13.69 -10.41
N SER A 56 6.37 -14.95 -10.01
CA SER A 56 5.28 -15.92 -9.83
C SER A 56 4.29 -15.54 -8.72
N ASP A 57 4.76 -14.90 -7.65
CA ASP A 57 3.91 -14.37 -6.58
C ASP A 57 3.06 -13.18 -7.05
N ILE A 58 3.64 -12.25 -7.80
CA ILE A 58 2.90 -11.15 -8.45
C ILE A 58 1.84 -11.72 -9.41
N ALA A 59 2.20 -12.70 -10.23
CA ALA A 59 1.27 -13.34 -11.16
C ALA A 59 0.05 -13.95 -10.44
N ARG A 60 0.28 -14.57 -9.27
CA ARG A 60 -0.81 -15.11 -8.44
C ARG A 60 -1.69 -14.00 -7.88
N ILE A 61 -1.11 -12.90 -7.39
CA ILE A 61 -1.87 -11.75 -6.89
C ILE A 61 -2.73 -11.12 -8.01
N VAL A 62 -2.17 -10.97 -9.22
CA VAL A 62 -2.92 -10.48 -10.39
C VAL A 62 -4.12 -11.36 -10.72
N HIS A 63 -3.93 -12.68 -10.65
CA HIS A 63 -5.03 -13.62 -10.86
C HIS A 63 -6.12 -13.44 -9.79
N GLU A 64 -5.78 -13.44 -8.50
CA GLU A 64 -6.75 -13.23 -7.41
C GLU A 64 -7.46 -11.87 -7.52
N ALA A 65 -6.74 -10.82 -7.91
CA ALA A 65 -7.32 -9.49 -8.09
C ALA A 65 -8.38 -9.48 -9.20
N ARG A 66 -8.13 -10.19 -10.30
CA ARG A 66 -9.08 -10.29 -11.43
C ARG A 66 -10.27 -11.17 -11.08
N GLU A 67 -10.04 -12.36 -10.53
CA GLU A 67 -11.11 -13.31 -10.16
C GLU A 67 -12.10 -12.70 -9.18
N ARG A 68 -11.62 -11.84 -8.27
CA ARG A 68 -12.44 -11.19 -7.23
C ARG A 68 -12.98 -9.83 -7.63
N CYS A 69 -12.67 -9.35 -8.85
CA CYS A 69 -12.95 -7.98 -9.27
C CYS A 69 -12.49 -6.96 -8.23
N ALA A 70 -11.23 -7.07 -7.80
CA ALA A 70 -10.69 -6.24 -6.74
C ALA A 70 -10.57 -4.78 -7.18
N GLU A 71 -10.95 -3.88 -6.29
CA GLU A 71 -10.92 -2.44 -6.52
C GLU A 71 -9.62 -1.80 -5.98
N CYS A 72 -9.01 -2.43 -4.97
CA CYS A 72 -7.78 -1.98 -4.34
C CYS A 72 -6.91 -3.15 -3.91
N VAL A 73 -5.60 -2.95 -3.95
CA VAL A 73 -4.62 -3.78 -3.27
C VAL A 73 -3.86 -2.92 -2.26
N TYR A 74 -3.93 -3.30 -1.00
CA TYR A 74 -3.16 -2.69 0.08
C TYR A 74 -1.88 -3.47 0.32
N VAL A 75 -0.76 -2.78 0.48
CA VAL A 75 0.54 -3.42 0.79
C VAL A 75 1.02 -2.88 2.12
N GLY A 76 1.34 -3.78 3.05
CA GLY A 76 1.92 -3.40 4.35
C GLY A 76 3.27 -2.73 4.16
N LEU A 77 3.47 -1.56 4.78
CA LEU A 77 4.73 -0.84 4.77
C LEU A 77 5.34 -0.85 6.18
N PRO A 78 6.45 -1.57 6.40
CA PRO A 78 7.11 -1.60 7.69
C PRO A 78 7.82 -0.26 7.91
N ARG A 79 7.42 0.47 8.96
CA ARG A 79 8.09 1.70 9.38
C ARG A 79 8.76 1.52 10.74
N HIS A 80 10.05 1.86 10.82
CA HIS A 80 10.77 1.93 12.08
C HIS A 80 10.23 3.08 12.94
N LEU A 81 10.18 2.85 14.26
CA LEU A 81 9.78 3.86 15.25
C LEU A 81 10.64 5.14 15.22
N SER A 82 11.83 5.09 14.63
CA SER A 82 12.73 6.24 14.44
C SER A 82 12.37 7.14 13.25
N GLY A 83 11.36 6.79 12.45
CA GLY A 83 10.92 7.56 11.27
C GLY A 83 11.79 7.41 10.02
N THR A 84 12.89 6.67 10.09
CA THR A 84 13.77 6.37 8.95
C THR A 84 13.31 5.09 8.24
N GLU A 85 13.13 5.13 6.92
CA GLU A 85 12.79 3.95 6.13
C GLU A 85 14.02 3.03 6.00
N GLY A 86 13.95 1.82 6.58
CA GLY A 86 15.01 0.81 6.48
C GLY A 86 15.00 0.08 5.13
N ALA A 87 16.00 -0.78 4.89
CA ALA A 87 16.12 -1.58 3.66
C ALA A 87 14.86 -2.42 3.35
N SER A 88 14.13 -2.85 4.39
CA SER A 88 12.85 -3.56 4.25
C SER A 88 11.80 -2.69 3.55
N ALA A 89 11.62 -1.44 3.98
CA ALA A 89 10.66 -0.51 3.39
C ALA A 89 10.96 -0.23 1.91
N HIS A 90 12.24 -0.11 1.55
CA HIS A 90 12.64 0.05 0.14
C HIS A 90 12.26 -1.17 -0.71
N GLY A 91 12.51 -2.39 -0.20
CA GLY A 91 12.12 -3.63 -0.87
C GLY A 91 10.61 -3.76 -1.07
N VAL A 92 9.81 -3.36 -0.07
CA VAL A 92 8.35 -3.32 -0.13
C VAL A 92 7.87 -2.31 -1.17
N ARG A 93 8.41 -1.08 -1.18
CA ARG A 93 8.04 -0.04 -2.16
C ARG A 93 8.34 -0.49 -3.59
N ALA A 94 9.51 -1.09 -3.82
CA ALA A 94 9.87 -1.63 -5.13
C ALA A 94 8.91 -2.75 -5.56
N TYR A 95 8.56 -3.67 -4.65
CA TYR A 95 7.57 -4.71 -4.92
C TYR A 95 6.20 -4.12 -5.26
N ALA A 96 5.73 -3.14 -4.49
CA ALA A 96 4.45 -2.49 -4.71
C ALA A 96 4.40 -1.76 -6.07
N GLY A 97 5.52 -1.18 -6.53
CA GLY A 97 5.61 -0.58 -7.87
C GLY A 97 5.45 -1.61 -9.00
N VAL A 98 6.12 -2.76 -8.89
CA VAL A 98 5.96 -3.87 -9.85
C VAL A 98 4.51 -4.39 -9.83
N LEU A 99 3.93 -4.53 -8.64
CA LEU A 99 2.55 -4.97 -8.46
C LEU A 99 1.57 -3.98 -9.10
N ALA A 100 1.74 -2.68 -8.85
CA ALA A 100 0.89 -1.62 -9.39
C ALA A 100 0.82 -1.63 -10.91
N HIS A 101 1.97 -1.84 -11.57
CA HIS A 101 2.00 -1.98 -13.02
C HIS A 101 1.26 -3.25 -13.49
N ALA A 102 1.42 -4.36 -12.77
CA ALA A 102 0.85 -5.65 -13.14
C ALA A 102 -0.68 -5.74 -12.94
N VAL A 103 -1.23 -5.06 -11.93
CA VAL A 103 -2.67 -5.08 -11.61
C VAL A 103 -3.46 -3.93 -12.23
N ALA A 104 -2.81 -3.02 -12.97
CA ALA A 104 -3.48 -1.88 -13.60
C ALA A 104 -4.75 -2.32 -14.37
N PRO A 105 -5.89 -1.60 -14.23
CA PRO A 105 -6.05 -0.30 -13.58
C PRO A 105 -6.34 -0.33 -12.06
N ILE A 106 -6.25 -1.50 -11.41
CA ILE A 106 -6.53 -1.64 -9.96
C ILE A 106 -5.51 -0.82 -9.16
N GLN A 107 -5.98 -0.08 -8.16
CA GLN A 107 -5.09 0.76 -7.36
C GLN A 107 -4.26 -0.06 -6.38
N VAL A 108 -3.00 0.33 -6.23
CA VAL A 108 -2.12 -0.18 -5.17
C VAL A 108 -1.81 0.95 -4.20
N ARG A 109 -1.94 0.68 -2.90
CA ARG A 109 -1.68 1.66 -1.83
C ARG A 109 -0.84 1.06 -0.71
N LEU A 110 0.15 1.81 -0.23
CA LEU A 110 1.01 1.45 0.89
C LEU A 110 0.38 1.90 2.21
N VAL A 111 0.24 0.98 3.16
CA VAL A 111 -0.40 1.23 4.45
C VAL A 111 0.62 1.02 5.58
N ASP A 112 0.75 2.01 6.47
CA ASP A 112 1.69 1.95 7.61
C ASP A 112 1.24 0.90 8.63
N GLU A 113 2.08 -0.13 8.83
CA GLU A 113 1.80 -1.25 9.73
C GLU A 113 1.67 -0.83 11.20
N ARG A 114 2.22 0.33 11.61
CA ARG A 114 2.08 0.84 12.99
C ARG A 114 0.65 1.25 13.33
N MET A 115 -0.17 1.49 12.31
CA MET A 115 -1.57 1.85 12.52
C MET A 115 -2.46 0.61 12.66
N SER A 116 -1.96 -0.58 12.31
CA SER A 116 -2.62 -1.83 12.67
C SER A 116 -2.68 -1.97 14.20
N THR A 117 -3.73 -2.62 14.72
CA THR A 117 -3.84 -2.94 16.13
C THR A 117 -2.68 -3.87 16.53
N VAL A 118 -1.58 -3.25 16.97
CA VAL A 118 -0.29 -3.83 17.37
C VAL A 118 -0.45 -5.05 18.29
N SER A 119 -1.58 -5.14 18.99
CA SER A 119 -1.99 -6.25 19.87
C SER A 119 -2.27 -7.58 19.15
N ALA A 120 -2.85 -7.59 17.94
CA ALA A 120 -3.19 -8.84 17.24
C ALA A 120 -1.95 -9.54 16.66
N HIS A 121 -1.05 -8.77 16.05
CA HIS A 121 0.18 -9.27 15.41
C HIS A 121 1.23 -9.74 16.43
N ARG A 122 1.40 -9.00 17.54
CA ARG A 122 2.30 -9.39 18.62
C ARG A 122 1.84 -10.67 19.31
N ALA A 123 0.56 -10.82 19.63
CA ALA A 123 0.06 -12.01 20.32
C ALA A 123 0.28 -13.31 19.54
N LEU A 124 0.15 -13.27 18.21
CA LEU A 124 0.41 -14.44 17.35
C LEU A 124 1.89 -14.77 17.26
N THR A 125 2.75 -13.76 17.12
CA THR A 125 4.21 -13.91 17.02
C THR A 125 4.84 -14.32 18.36
N GLU A 126 4.32 -13.82 19.48
CA GLU A 126 4.80 -14.07 20.85
C GLU A 126 4.28 -15.39 21.43
N SER A 127 3.36 -16.09 20.75
CA SER A 127 2.77 -17.36 21.23
C SER A 127 3.75 -18.55 21.32
N GLY A 128 5.04 -18.36 21.01
CA GLY A 128 6.12 -19.30 21.34
C GLY A 128 6.09 -20.63 20.58
N ARG A 129 5.21 -20.81 19.59
CA ARG A 129 5.09 -22.05 18.81
C ARG A 129 6.00 -22.03 17.59
N SER A 130 7.12 -22.74 17.63
CA SER A 130 8.02 -22.85 16.47
C SER A 130 7.55 -23.93 15.49
N GLY A 131 7.41 -23.59 14.20
CA GLY A 131 7.06 -24.57 13.16
C GLY A 131 6.73 -23.95 11.80
N ARG A 132 6.86 -24.74 10.72
CA ARG A 132 6.53 -24.30 9.34
C ARG A 132 5.05 -23.93 9.19
N ARG A 133 4.15 -24.75 9.76
CA ARG A 133 2.70 -24.49 9.77
C ARG A 133 2.34 -23.23 10.56
N HIS A 134 2.98 -23.00 11.71
CA HIS A 134 2.74 -21.80 12.51
C HIS A 134 3.15 -20.53 11.77
N ARG A 135 4.30 -20.53 11.09
CA ARG A 135 4.72 -19.38 10.26
C ARG A 135 3.76 -19.09 9.11
N GLN A 136 3.24 -20.12 8.43
CA GLN A 136 2.20 -19.90 7.40
C GLN A 136 0.96 -19.23 7.98
N VAL A 137 0.51 -19.63 9.18
CA VAL A 137 -0.63 -18.99 9.88
C VAL A 137 -0.31 -17.54 10.25
N VAL A 138 0.89 -17.26 10.76
CA VAL A 138 1.32 -15.90 11.10
C VAL A 138 1.41 -15.00 9.86
N ASP A 139 2.00 -15.48 8.77
CA ASP A 139 2.14 -14.74 7.52
C ASP A 139 0.76 -14.40 6.92
N GLN A 140 -0.21 -15.32 6.99
CA GLN A 140 -1.60 -15.01 6.58
C GLN A 140 -2.28 -14.01 7.52
N ALA A 141 -2.02 -14.12 8.83
CA ALA A 141 -2.61 -13.22 9.81
C ALA A 141 -2.14 -11.77 9.60
N ALA A 142 -0.88 -11.55 9.21
CA ALA A 142 -0.35 -10.21 8.93
C ALA A 142 -1.12 -9.52 7.80
N ALA A 143 -1.32 -10.19 6.66
CA ALA A 143 -2.08 -9.65 5.54
C ALA A 143 -3.55 -9.36 5.92
N VAL A 144 -4.18 -10.24 6.71
CA VAL A 144 -5.55 -10.02 7.22
C VAL A 144 -5.62 -8.78 8.11
N VAL A 145 -4.64 -8.60 9.00
CA VAL A 145 -4.56 -7.44 9.90
C VAL A 145 -4.39 -6.13 9.12
N ILE A 146 -3.50 -6.12 8.11
CA ILE A 146 -3.33 -4.97 7.21
C ILE A 146 -4.66 -4.63 6.52
N LEU A 147 -5.34 -5.65 5.99
CA LEU A 147 -6.58 -5.45 5.26
C LEU A 147 -7.70 -4.92 6.18
N GLN A 148 -7.89 -5.54 7.34
CA GLN A 148 -8.95 -5.13 8.26
C GLN A 148 -8.75 -3.68 8.70
N TYR A 149 -7.51 -3.31 9.02
CA TYR A 149 -7.17 -1.93 9.32
C TYR A 149 -7.55 -0.98 8.17
N ALA A 150 -7.22 -1.34 6.92
CA ALA A 150 -7.55 -0.51 5.77
C ALA A 150 -9.08 -0.37 5.56
N LEU A 151 -9.83 -1.45 5.72
CA LEU A 151 -11.30 -1.45 5.63
C LEU A 151 -11.94 -0.57 6.71
N ASP A 152 -11.44 -0.64 7.95
CA ASP A 152 -11.94 0.18 9.05
C ASP A 152 -11.63 1.67 8.84
N ALA A 153 -10.46 1.98 8.26
CA ALA A 153 -10.09 3.34 7.85
C ALA A 153 -10.95 3.85 6.68
N GLU A 154 -11.26 3.01 5.69
CA GLU A 154 -12.21 3.34 4.61
C GLU A 154 -13.59 3.67 5.20
N ARG A 155 -14.10 2.84 6.11
CA ARG A 155 -15.42 3.00 6.72
C ARG A 155 -15.55 4.27 7.55
N SER A 156 -14.49 4.63 8.27
CA SER A 156 -14.48 5.83 9.13
C SER A 156 -14.26 7.13 8.36
N SER A 157 -13.52 7.10 7.25
CA SER A 157 -13.12 8.32 6.53
C SER A 157 -13.80 8.52 5.17
N GLY A 158 -14.47 7.50 4.65
CA GLY A 158 -15.03 7.47 3.30
C GLY A 158 -13.99 7.48 2.18
N ARG A 159 -12.70 7.31 2.52
CA ARG A 159 -11.56 7.44 1.60
C ARG A 159 -10.59 6.27 1.76
N ARG A 160 -9.89 5.94 0.68
CA ARG A 160 -8.87 4.89 0.69
C ARG A 160 -7.64 5.34 1.52
N PRO A 161 -7.22 4.59 2.55
CA PRO A 161 -6.06 4.93 3.35
C PRO A 161 -4.74 4.69 2.59
N GLY A 162 -3.65 5.21 3.16
CA GLY A 162 -2.31 4.93 2.66
C GLY A 162 -1.88 5.77 1.46
N GLU A 163 -0.61 5.61 1.11
CA GLU A 163 0.06 6.29 -0.01
C GLU A 163 -0.22 5.55 -1.31
N ARG A 164 -0.76 6.21 -2.32
CA ARG A 164 -0.98 5.62 -3.65
C ARG A 164 0.37 5.34 -4.32
N VAL A 165 0.49 4.14 -4.90
CA VAL A 165 1.64 3.77 -5.72
C VAL A 165 1.33 4.10 -7.17
N ASP A 166 2.11 5.01 -7.76
CA ASP A 166 1.96 5.36 -9.17
C ASP A 166 2.40 4.18 -10.06
N GLY A 167 1.45 3.62 -10.81
CA GLY A 167 1.72 2.60 -11.84
C GLY A 167 2.20 3.17 -13.18
N ASP A 168 2.31 4.51 -13.28
CA ASP A 168 2.65 5.21 -14.53
C ASP A 168 3.64 6.37 -14.27
N PRO A 169 4.87 6.33 -14.83
CA PRO A 169 5.81 7.45 -14.75
C PRO A 169 5.36 8.71 -15.50
N SER A 170 4.28 8.68 -16.30
CA SER A 170 3.80 9.82 -17.08
C SER A 170 2.96 10.84 -16.28
N ALA A 171 2.44 10.48 -15.10
CA ALA A 171 1.54 11.32 -14.32
C ALA A 171 2.23 12.40 -13.45
N ARG A 172 3.56 12.45 -13.42
CA ARG A 172 4.34 13.36 -12.54
C ARG A 172 4.79 14.68 -13.19
N SER A 173 4.01 15.23 -14.12
CA SER A 173 4.20 16.62 -14.56
C SER A 173 2.92 17.41 -14.32
N GLY A 174 2.77 17.99 -13.13
CA GLY A 174 1.63 18.88 -12.88
C GLY A 174 1.25 19.21 -11.45
N SER A 175 2.19 19.44 -10.53
CA SER A 175 1.87 20.27 -9.35
C SER A 175 3.13 20.80 -8.67
N ALA A 176 3.72 21.82 -9.28
CA ALA A 176 4.61 22.76 -8.60
C ALA A 176 4.28 24.18 -9.09
N ARG A 177 3.04 24.62 -8.89
CA ARG A 177 2.65 26.04 -9.03
C ARG A 177 1.46 26.33 -8.11
N GLN A 178 1.71 26.94 -6.95
CA GLN A 178 1.29 28.33 -6.66
C GLN A 178 1.20 28.61 -5.16
N GLY A 179 1.71 29.80 -4.83
CA GLY A 179 1.17 30.70 -3.80
C GLY A 179 2.29 31.50 -3.15
N ALA A 180 2.31 32.83 -3.07
CA ALA A 180 1.56 33.96 -3.65
C ALA A 180 2.38 35.22 -3.24
N VAL A 181 2.58 36.26 -4.08
CA VAL A 181 1.90 37.59 -4.06
C VAL A 181 1.93 38.26 -2.66
N GLY A 182 2.29 39.52 -2.41
CA GLY A 182 2.52 40.79 -3.14
C GLY A 182 2.65 41.88 -2.02
N GLU A 183 3.54 42.86 -2.13
CA GLU A 183 3.28 44.25 -2.59
C GLU A 183 3.22 45.30 -1.45
N SER A 184 4.01 46.36 -1.59
CA SER A 184 3.81 47.75 -1.11
C SER A 184 5.05 48.54 -1.57
N ASP A 185 4.97 49.25 -2.68
CA ASP A 185 4.51 50.65 -2.84
C ASP A 185 5.43 51.71 -2.22
N ASP A 186 6.29 52.23 -3.10
CA ASP A 186 6.34 53.63 -3.56
C ASP A 186 6.94 54.76 -2.68
N LYS A 187 7.64 55.65 -3.41
CA LYS A 187 8.16 57.00 -3.10
C LYS A 187 9.52 57.04 -2.37
N ASP A 188 10.47 57.90 -2.73
CA ASP A 188 10.33 59.26 -3.23
C ASP A 188 11.63 59.74 -3.90
N GLU A 189 11.49 60.60 -4.91
CA GLU A 189 12.56 61.34 -5.55
C GLU A 189 13.23 62.33 -4.57
N ARG A 190 14.56 62.54 -4.69
CA ARG A 190 15.21 63.83 -4.39
C ARG A 190 16.66 63.93 -4.91
N THR A 191 16.81 64.70 -5.99
CA THR A 191 17.80 65.77 -6.27
C THR A 191 19.16 65.83 -5.56
N GLY A 192 20.21 66.10 -6.36
CA GLY A 192 21.41 66.96 -6.09
C GLY A 192 22.37 66.47 -5.01
N GLU A 193 23.70 66.55 -5.13
CA GLU A 193 24.62 67.40 -5.89
C GLU A 193 25.87 66.61 -6.29
#